data_AF-A0A8H7IAG0-F1
#
_entry.id   AF-A0A8H7IAG0-F1
#
_cell.length_a   1.000
_cell.length_b   1.000
_cell.length_c   1.000
_cell.angle_alpha   90.00
_cell.angle_beta   90.00
_cell.angle_gamma   90.00
#
_symmetry.space_group_name_H-M   'P 1'
#
loop_
_entity.id
_entity.type
_entity.pdbx_description
1 polymer ?
#
loop_
_entity_poly.entity_id
_entity_poly.type
_entity_poly.pdbx_seq_one_letter_code
_entity_poly.pdbx_strand_id
1 'polypeptide(L)'
;MALCGAHAEDPRVQHSLKRYMRLVNGIRPGRNPDVFLFTPMVIAGVSAIKAKHRHTLTSRTLGLPEHSKPGTTGNDLVKILENVWNRTAMEGRSACWDDLSIACHVVTGM
;
A
#
# COMPACT_ATOMS: atom_id res chain seq x y z
N MET A 1 13.69 -2.11 -9.30
CA MET A 1 13.41 -0.84 -10.05
C MET A 1 12.10 -0.93 -10.85
N ALA A 2 11.03 -0.22 -10.48
CA ALA A 2 9.86 -0.07 -11.36
C ALA A 2 9.65 1.37 -11.90
N LEU A 3 10.10 2.41 -11.17
CA LEU A 3 10.03 3.81 -11.64
C LEU A 3 11.30 4.58 -11.23
N CYS A 4 12.28 4.64 -12.14
CA CYS A 4 13.48 5.48 -12.03
C CYS A 4 14.33 5.33 -10.76
N GLY A 5 14.16 4.24 -9.98
CA GLY A 5 14.88 4.03 -8.72
C GLY A 5 14.43 4.92 -7.56
N ALA A 6 13.32 5.65 -7.70
CA ALA A 6 12.82 6.53 -6.64
C ALA A 6 12.31 5.72 -5.43
N HIS A 7 12.69 6.16 -4.23
CA HIS A 7 12.20 5.62 -2.95
C HIS A 7 10.99 6.43 -2.43
N ALA A 8 10.37 5.95 -1.35
CA ALA A 8 9.15 6.55 -0.80
C ALA A 8 9.27 8.05 -0.49
N GLU A 9 10.40 8.52 0.05
CA GLU A 9 10.63 9.94 0.36
C GLU A 9 10.98 10.83 -0.84
N ASP A 10 11.12 10.28 -2.06
CA ASP A 10 11.31 11.12 -3.25
C ASP A 10 10.15 12.13 -3.36
N PRO A 11 10.43 13.45 -3.51
CA PRO A 11 9.39 14.48 -3.53
C PRO A 11 8.28 14.24 -4.56
N ARG A 12 8.61 13.62 -5.71
CA ARG A 12 7.64 13.30 -6.77
C ARG A 12 6.70 12.17 -6.34
N VAL A 13 7.24 11.19 -5.61
CA VAL A 13 6.46 10.08 -5.04
C VAL A 13 5.53 10.61 -3.95
N GLN A 14 6.05 11.41 -3.02
CA GLN A 14 5.23 12.01 -1.95
C GLN A 14 4.14 12.95 -2.48
N HIS A 15 4.44 13.72 -3.53
CA HIS A 15 3.45 14.58 -4.18
C HIS A 15 2.31 13.76 -4.83
N SER A 16 2.68 12.68 -5.52
CA SER A 16 1.71 11.77 -6.15
C SER A 16 0.85 11.05 -5.11
N LEU A 17 1.48 10.53 -4.05
CA LEU A 17 0.78 9.94 -2.91
C LEU A 17 -0.19 10.93 -2.27
N LYS A 18 0.24 12.18 -2.03
CA LYS A 18 -0.62 13.21 -1.44
C LYS A 18 -1.86 13.49 -2.30
N ARG A 19 -1.70 13.59 -3.62
CA ARG A 19 -2.83 13.77 -4.56
C ARG A 19 -3.76 12.56 -4.55
N TYR A 20 -3.20 11.36 -4.55
CA TYR A 20 -3.97 10.13 -4.46
C TYR A 20 -4.77 10.06 -3.16
N MET A 21 -4.13 10.29 -2.02
CA MET A 21 -4.81 10.31 -0.72
C MET A 21 -5.89 11.38 -0.64
N ARG A 22 -5.72 12.54 -1.30
CA ARG A 22 -6.78 13.56 -1.40
C ARG A 22 -8.01 13.04 -2.15
N LEU A 23 -7.82 12.33 -3.27
CA LEU A 23 -8.90 11.69 -4.01
C LEU A 23 -9.60 10.62 -3.14
N VAL A 24 -8.82 9.70 -2.58
CA VAL A 24 -9.27 8.60 -1.71
C VAL A 24 -10.08 9.09 -0.51
N ASN A 25 -9.63 10.17 0.13
CA ASN A 25 -10.33 10.73 1.29
C ASN A 25 -11.56 11.58 0.90
N GLY A 26 -11.63 12.04 -0.35
CA GLY A 26 -12.72 12.89 -0.86
C GLY A 26 -13.91 12.12 -1.42
N ILE A 27 -13.79 10.79 -1.57
CA ILE A 27 -14.85 9.91 -2.08
C ILE A 27 -15.41 9.05 -0.96
N ARG A 28 -16.71 8.72 -1.05
CA ARG A 28 -17.36 7.85 -0.08
C ARG A 28 -16.77 6.43 -0.16
N PRO A 29 -16.33 5.83 0.96
CA PRO A 29 -15.89 4.43 0.99
C PRO A 29 -17.02 3.47 0.60
N GLY A 30 -16.66 2.36 -0.03
CA GLY A 30 -17.60 1.32 -0.45
C GLY A 30 -17.12 0.56 -1.67
N ARG A 31 -17.81 -0.54 -2.00
CA ARG A 31 -17.41 -1.45 -3.10
C ARG A 31 -17.02 -0.71 -4.37
N ASN A 32 -17.86 0.21 -4.81
CA ASN A 32 -17.50 1.23 -5.78
C ASN A 32 -17.29 2.55 -5.03
N PRO A 33 -16.14 3.23 -5.19
CA PRO A 33 -15.09 3.00 -6.19
C PRO A 33 -13.92 2.11 -5.72
N ASP A 34 -13.95 1.56 -4.49
CA ASP A 34 -12.76 0.97 -3.88
C ASP A 34 -12.23 -0.26 -4.63
N VAL A 35 -13.08 -1.03 -5.30
CA VAL A 35 -12.65 -2.16 -6.16
C VAL A 35 -11.75 -1.69 -7.32
N PHE A 36 -11.99 -0.50 -7.88
CA PHE A 36 -11.18 0.07 -8.95
C PHE A 36 -9.93 0.79 -8.44
N LEU A 37 -9.96 1.23 -7.18
CA LEU A 37 -8.85 1.91 -6.54
C LEU A 37 -7.91 0.94 -5.84
N PHE A 38 -8.27 -0.34 -5.72
CA PHE A 38 -7.47 -1.34 -5.03
C PHE A 38 -6.02 -1.42 -5.53
N THR A 39 -5.80 -1.59 -6.84
CA THR A 39 -4.44 -1.65 -7.41
C THR A 39 -3.65 -0.35 -7.14
N PRO A 40 -4.19 0.86 -7.38
CA PRO A 40 -3.57 2.10 -6.93
C PRO A 40 -3.33 2.19 -5.41
N MET A 41 -4.18 1.59 -4.56
CA MET A 41 -3.99 1.57 -3.10
C MET A 41 -2.74 0.78 -2.70
N VAL A 42 -2.43 -0.32 -3.39
CA VAL A 42 -1.20 -1.10 -3.14
C VAL A 42 0.04 -0.27 -3.46
N ILE A 43 0.06 0.37 -4.64
CA ILE A 43 1.17 1.23 -5.09
C ILE A 43 1.37 2.40 -4.10
N ALA A 44 0.27 3.04 -3.69
CA ALA A 44 0.28 4.10 -2.68
C ALA A 44 0.76 3.59 -1.31
N GLY A 45 0.40 2.35 -0.96
CA GLY A 45 0.78 1.70 0.30
C GLY A 45 2.27 1.53 0.46
N VAL A 46 2.98 1.11 -0.60
CA VAL A 46 4.45 1.01 -0.59
C VAL A 46 5.09 2.37 -0.29
N SER A 47 4.50 3.44 -0.81
CA SER A 47 5.00 4.82 -0.64
C SER A 47 4.52 5.49 0.66
N ALA A 48 3.64 4.83 1.43
CA ALA A 48 2.97 5.43 2.59
C ALA A 48 3.87 5.48 3.82
N ILE A 49 4.32 6.69 4.16
CA ILE A 49 5.14 6.95 5.36
C ILE A 49 4.25 7.19 6.58
N LYS A 50 3.15 7.94 6.42
CA LYS A 50 2.28 8.33 7.52
C LYS A 50 1.35 7.19 7.94
N ALA A 51 1.30 6.90 9.23
CA ALA A 51 0.38 5.90 9.81
C ALA A 51 -1.09 6.12 9.41
N LYS A 52 -1.52 7.39 9.32
CA LYS A 52 -2.87 7.75 8.84
C LYS A 52 -3.14 7.24 7.41
N HIS A 53 -2.18 7.39 6.50
CA HIS A 53 -2.34 6.92 5.12
C HIS A 53 -2.37 5.40 5.07
N ARG A 54 -1.47 4.73 5.81
CA ARG A 54 -1.45 3.27 5.96
C ARG A 54 -2.82 2.75 6.42
N HIS A 55 -3.35 3.32 7.50
CA HIS A 55 -4.66 2.94 8.05
C HIS A 55 -5.81 3.15 7.07
N THR A 56 -5.86 4.28 6.35
CA THR A 56 -6.90 4.49 5.32
C THR A 56 -6.81 3.44 4.22
N LEU A 57 -5.61 3.14 3.72
CA LEU A 57 -5.42 2.17 2.64
C LEU A 57 -5.80 0.75 3.07
N THR A 58 -5.39 0.32 4.27
CA THR A 58 -5.74 -1.01 4.79
C THR A 58 -7.23 -1.13 5.08
N SER A 59 -7.82 -0.12 5.74
CA SER A 59 -9.26 -0.10 6.05
C SER A 59 -10.12 -0.18 4.79
N ARG A 60 -9.80 0.60 3.75
CA ARG A 60 -10.55 0.54 2.49
C ARG A 60 -10.35 -0.76 1.73
N THR A 61 -9.15 -1.34 1.79
CA THR A 61 -8.86 -2.63 1.14
C THR A 61 -9.63 -3.77 1.81
N LEU A 62 -9.56 -3.86 3.15
CA LEU A 62 -10.24 -4.91 3.93
C LEU A 62 -11.74 -4.70 4.07
N GLY A 63 -12.22 -3.47 3.81
CA GLY A 63 -13.65 -3.16 3.75
C GLY A 63 -14.38 -3.79 2.57
N LEU A 64 -13.64 -4.30 1.57
CA LEU A 64 -14.20 -5.11 0.48
C LEU A 64 -14.46 -6.55 0.97
N PRO A 65 -15.69 -7.07 0.88
CA PRO A 65 -16.00 -8.42 1.36
C PRO A 65 -15.07 -9.51 0.81
N GLU A 66 -14.72 -9.42 -0.47
CA GLU A 66 -13.80 -10.32 -1.17
C GLU A 66 -12.35 -10.30 -0.64
N HIS A 67 -11.95 -9.26 0.09
CA HIS A 67 -10.61 -9.06 0.63
C HIS A 67 -10.54 -9.26 2.15
N SER A 68 -11.67 -9.46 2.80
CA SER A 68 -11.76 -9.53 4.27
C SER A 68 -11.21 -10.85 4.84
N LYS A 69 -11.21 -11.93 4.04
CA LYS A 69 -10.83 -13.26 4.49
C LYS A 69 -9.32 -13.53 4.32
N PRO A 70 -8.66 -14.21 5.27
CA PRO A 70 -7.29 -14.68 5.10
C PRO A 70 -7.11 -15.55 3.85
N GLY A 71 -5.97 -15.40 3.16
CA GLY A 71 -5.66 -16.15 1.93
C GLY A 71 -6.36 -15.61 0.67
N THR A 72 -7.02 -14.45 0.77
CA THR A 72 -7.51 -13.71 -0.40
C THR A 72 -6.47 -12.70 -0.85
N THR A 73 -6.44 -12.42 -2.15
CA THR A 73 -5.47 -11.50 -2.77
C THR A 73 -5.41 -10.14 -2.06
N GLY A 74 -6.56 -9.58 -1.65
CA GLY A 74 -6.59 -8.32 -0.92
C GLY A 74 -6.06 -8.40 0.51
N ASN A 75 -6.37 -9.47 1.24
CA ASN A 75 -5.84 -9.68 2.58
C ASN A 75 -4.32 -9.86 2.56
N ASP A 76 -3.83 -10.67 1.62
CA ASP A 76 -2.39 -10.95 1.48
C ASP A 76 -1.63 -9.69 1.05
N LEU A 77 -2.20 -8.86 0.18
CA LEU A 77 -1.61 -7.56 -0.16
C LEU A 77 -1.53 -6.59 1.02
N VAL A 78 -2.49 -6.61 1.95
CA VAL A 78 -2.38 -5.82 3.18
C VAL A 78 -1.24 -6.34 4.06
N LYS A 79 -1.10 -7.65 4.22
CA LYS A 79 0.02 -8.26 4.97
C LYS A 79 1.38 -7.97 4.33
N ILE A 80 1.46 -7.97 3.00
CA ILE A 80 2.66 -7.58 2.25
C ILE A 80 3.03 -6.13 2.59
N LEU A 81 2.07 -5.20 2.57
CA LEU A 81 2.32 -3.80 2.93
C LEU A 81 2.76 -3.64 4.39
N GLU A 82 2.12 -4.36 5.32
CA GLU A 82 2.53 -4.38 6.73
C GLU A 82 3.97 -4.90 6.91
N ASN A 83 4.35 -5.95 6.17
CA ASN A 83 5.71 -6.46 6.16
C ASN A 83 6.72 -5.41 5.66
N VAL A 84 6.41 -4.72 4.56
CA VAL A 84 7.23 -3.59 4.05
C VAL A 84 7.39 -2.51 5.11
N TRP A 85 6.29 -2.08 5.72
CA TRP A 85 6.31 -1.01 6.73
C TRP A 85 7.10 -1.37 7.97
N ASN A 86 6.95 -2.62 8.45
CA ASN A 86 7.68 -3.10 9.62
C ASN A 86 9.18 -3.22 9.32
N ARG A 87 9.55 -3.82 8.17
CA ARG A 87 10.95 -3.94 7.76
C ARG A 87 11.63 -2.58 7.65
N THR A 88 11.02 -1.67 6.90
CA THR A 88 11.60 -0.33 6.64
C THR A 88 11.68 0.51 7.92
N ALA A 89 10.73 0.35 8.86
CA ALA A 89 10.81 0.95 10.18
C ALA A 89 11.96 0.38 11.02
N MET A 90 12.15 -0.95 11.03
CA MET A 90 13.27 -1.60 11.73
C MET A 90 14.63 -1.19 11.18
N GLU A 91 14.73 -1.06 9.86
CA GLU A 91 15.98 -0.68 9.17
C GLU A 91 16.23 0.84 9.16
N GLY A 92 15.28 1.65 9.63
CA GLY A 92 15.42 3.11 9.70
C GLY A 92 15.55 3.79 8.34
N ARG A 93 14.97 3.21 7.27
CA ARG A 93 15.07 3.74 5.91
C ARG A 93 13.72 3.88 5.22
N SER A 94 13.71 4.67 4.15
CA SER A 94 12.59 4.71 3.19
C SER A 94 12.33 3.35 2.55
N ALA A 95 11.05 3.06 2.32
CA ALA A 95 10.64 1.94 1.47
C ALA A 95 11.07 2.16 0.01
N CYS A 96 11.52 1.09 -0.63
CA CYS A 96 11.77 1.02 -2.07
C CYS A 96 10.93 -0.09 -2.71
N TRP A 97 10.91 -0.17 -4.04
CA TRP A 97 10.13 -1.17 -4.76
C TRP A 97 10.62 -2.61 -4.53
N ASP A 98 11.89 -2.77 -4.20
CA ASP A 98 12.45 -4.10 -3.96
C ASP A 98 11.92 -4.67 -2.63
N ASP A 99 11.55 -3.82 -1.66
CA ASP A 99 10.87 -4.25 -0.43
C ASP A 99 9.55 -4.96 -0.71
N LEU A 100 8.79 -4.47 -1.70
CA LEU A 100 7.53 -5.07 -2.11
C LEU A 100 7.76 -6.49 -2.64
N SER A 101 8.80 -6.68 -3.46
CA SER A 101 9.13 -8.00 -4.02
C SER A 101 9.53 -8.98 -2.92
N ILE A 102 10.40 -8.54 -2.01
CA ILE A 102 10.81 -9.37 -0.86
C ILE A 102 9.61 -9.67 0.05
N ALA A 103 8.75 -8.68 0.32
CA ALA A 103 7.57 -8.88 1.14
C ALA A 103 6.55 -9.81 0.49
N CYS A 104 6.37 -9.74 -0.84
CA CYS A 104 5.55 -10.66 -1.62
C CYS A 104 6.04 -12.09 -1.42
N HIS A 105 7.34 -12.32 -1.57
CA HIS A 105 7.95 -13.63 -1.34
C HIS A 105 7.75 -14.14 0.09
N VAL A 106 7.99 -13.29 1.08
CA VAL A 106 7.85 -13.67 2.51
C VAL A 106 6.41 -14.01 2.87
N VAL A 107 5.42 -13.27 2.36
CA VAL A 107 4.01 -13.45 2.75
C VAL A 107 3.33 -14.55 1.97
N THR A 108 3.63 -14.68 0.67
CA THR A 108 2.90 -15.57 -0.24
C THR A 108 3.71 -16.81 -0.66
N GLY A 109 5.02 -16.80 -0.48
CA GLY A 109 5.92 -17.84 -0.97
C GLY A 109 6.19 -17.80 -2.48
N MET A 110 5.62 -16.82 -3.20
CA MET A 110 5.81 -16.61 -4.65
C MET A 110 7.08 -15.83 -4.99
#